data_AF-A0A5C9BV76-F1
#
_entry.id   AF-A0A5C9BV76-F1
#
_cell.length_a   1.000
_cell.length_b   1.000
_cell.length_c   1.000
_cell.angle_alpha   90.00
_cell.angle_beta   90.00
_cell.angle_gamma   90.00
#
_symmetry.space_group_name_H-M   'P 1'
#
loop_
_entity.id
_entity.type
_entity.pdbx_description
1 polymer ?
#
loop_
_entity_poly.entity_id
_entity_poly.type
_entity_poly.pdbx_seq_one_letter_code
_entity_poly.pdbx_strand_id
1 'polypeptide(L)'
;MKHLVQRVAIGSGIHTAEWLVSTRAGQQLLKESHGTDRRPRCMCKPGGVEMYVGRRGQIYYLSRMPGSGFLHADNCASVEDSTLLSGALSYAPGAIVEGADGTLQLAANLDRRERQAAPITEVSIDGVLEVLIEQADLNRVQTGEEPRTWSRVREKLISASQSICFGAVPLSTSLLLPDRYVRERSADALAACEAKISTTQGGALILAPLKELRLTTYSWQVVLKHLPGLRLWASKDAAEQMEARWAAHYFNSNPEYALCLVVAKPARREGNYTVTNMAVLPTDANYFPCRSHREAEVAAELIAEGRPLLRPLRFDSYPDHVLADFAILEGENPTPVFVLAPTGAEEFDAAKRSVASMMERNKALVKVYPA
;
A
#
# COMPACT_ATOMS: atom_id res chain seq x y z
N MET A 1 -15.87 -13.87 17.33
CA MET A 1 -17.28 -14.04 16.89
C MET A 1 -17.47 -15.48 16.41
N LYS A 2 -18.58 -16.15 16.73
CA LYS A 2 -18.83 -17.51 16.19
C LYS A 2 -19.21 -17.36 14.72
N HIS A 3 -18.38 -17.88 13.80
CA HIS A 3 -18.74 -17.97 12.39
C HIS A 3 -20.04 -18.74 12.23
N LEU A 4 -20.94 -18.27 11.36
CA LEU A 4 -22.10 -19.05 10.98
C LEU A 4 -21.64 -20.33 10.29
N VAL A 5 -22.37 -21.42 10.50
CA VAL A 5 -22.12 -22.68 9.79
C VAL A 5 -22.22 -22.42 8.28
N GLN A 6 -21.10 -22.54 7.58
CA GLN A 6 -21.05 -22.29 6.15
C GLN A 6 -21.86 -23.34 5.40
N ARG A 7 -22.85 -22.88 4.63
CA ARG A 7 -23.68 -23.69 3.74
C ARG A 7 -23.30 -23.46 2.29
N VAL A 8 -23.30 -24.53 1.50
CA VAL A 8 -22.77 -24.56 0.14
C VAL A 8 -23.78 -25.28 -0.74
N ALA A 9 -24.28 -24.58 -1.77
CA ALA A 9 -25.04 -25.19 -2.85
C ALA A 9 -24.10 -25.90 -3.81
N ILE A 10 -24.33 -27.20 -4.04
CA ILE A 10 -23.55 -28.03 -4.96
C ILE A 10 -24.46 -29.13 -5.52
N GLY A 11 -24.40 -29.37 -6.82
CA GLY A 11 -25.36 -30.25 -7.49
C GLY A 11 -26.79 -29.74 -7.34
N SER A 12 -27.69 -30.57 -6.80
CA SER A 12 -29.09 -30.22 -6.54
C SER A 12 -29.38 -29.86 -5.07
N GLY A 13 -28.37 -29.87 -4.20
CA GLY A 13 -28.54 -29.74 -2.75
C GLY A 13 -27.77 -28.58 -2.13
N ILE A 14 -28.11 -28.26 -0.88
CA ILE A 14 -27.36 -27.35 -0.02
C ILE A 14 -26.86 -28.16 1.17
N HIS A 15 -25.54 -28.17 1.35
CA HIS A 15 -24.86 -28.95 2.39
C HIS A 15 -24.01 -28.04 3.27
N THR A 16 -23.66 -28.47 4.47
CA THR A 16 -22.64 -27.73 5.25
C THR A 16 -21.27 -27.97 4.64
N ALA A 17 -20.40 -26.96 4.66
CA ALA A 17 -19.03 -27.08 4.17
C ALA A 17 -18.29 -28.23 4.87
N GLU A 18 -18.47 -28.35 6.19
CA GLU A 18 -17.93 -29.44 6.99
C GLU A 18 -18.36 -30.81 6.46
N TRP A 19 -19.65 -31.03 6.22
CA TRP A 19 -20.14 -32.32 5.71
C TRP A 19 -19.57 -32.65 4.33
N LEU A 20 -19.40 -31.64 3.46
CA LEU A 20 -18.80 -31.81 2.14
C LEU A 20 -17.35 -32.29 2.23
N VAL A 21 -16.57 -31.74 3.17
CA VAL A 21 -15.14 -32.06 3.27
C VAL A 21 -14.87 -33.32 4.11
N SER A 22 -15.68 -33.61 5.13
CA SER A 22 -15.40 -34.68 6.11
C SER A 22 -16.11 -36.01 5.84
N THR A 23 -17.07 -36.07 4.91
CA THR A 23 -17.79 -37.31 4.59
C THR A 23 -17.45 -37.88 3.22
N ARG A 24 -17.56 -39.20 3.07
CA ARG A 24 -17.34 -39.89 1.79
C ARG A 24 -18.33 -39.43 0.71
N ALA A 25 -19.60 -39.23 1.06
CA ALA A 25 -20.61 -38.72 0.14
C ALA A 25 -20.33 -37.28 -0.29
N GLY A 26 -19.91 -36.43 0.66
CA GLY A 26 -19.48 -35.06 0.38
C GLY A 26 -18.28 -35.01 -0.57
N GLN A 27 -17.25 -35.82 -0.31
CA GLN A 27 -16.07 -35.94 -1.17
C GLN A 27 -16.42 -36.41 -2.59
N GLN A 28 -17.41 -37.29 -2.74
CA GLN A 28 -17.91 -37.72 -4.04
C GLN A 28 -18.61 -36.58 -4.80
N LEU A 29 -19.45 -35.78 -4.13
CA LEU A 29 -20.07 -34.59 -4.73
C LEU A 29 -19.03 -33.54 -5.15
N LEU A 30 -18.02 -33.30 -4.31
CA LEU A 30 -16.92 -32.39 -4.65
C LEU A 30 -16.15 -32.92 -5.87
N LYS A 31 -15.86 -34.22 -5.92
CA LYS A 31 -15.23 -34.87 -7.07
C LYS A 31 -16.04 -34.70 -8.36
N GLU A 32 -17.36 -34.85 -8.30
CA GLU A 32 -18.26 -34.69 -9.44
C GLU A 32 -18.34 -33.25 -9.94
N SER A 33 -18.23 -32.27 -9.04
CA SER A 33 -18.18 -30.85 -9.41
C SER A 33 -16.81 -30.40 -9.90
N HIS A 34 -15.73 -31.06 -9.47
CA HIS A 34 -14.36 -30.69 -9.82
C HIS A 34 -14.11 -30.74 -11.34
N GLY A 35 -13.69 -29.61 -11.90
CA GLY A 35 -13.41 -29.48 -13.34
C GLY A 35 -14.65 -29.26 -14.21
N THR A 36 -15.82 -29.03 -13.61
CA THR A 36 -17.06 -28.66 -14.31
C THR A 36 -17.30 -27.15 -14.26
N ASP A 37 -18.08 -26.62 -15.21
CA ASP A 37 -18.48 -25.20 -15.22
C ASP A 37 -19.50 -24.86 -14.11
N ARG A 38 -20.16 -25.86 -13.53
CA ARG A 38 -21.10 -25.69 -12.42
C ARG A 38 -20.35 -25.60 -11.10
N ARG A 39 -19.91 -24.37 -10.79
CA ARG A 39 -19.22 -24.02 -9.55
C ARG A 39 -20.16 -24.14 -8.33
N PRO A 40 -19.69 -24.70 -7.20
CA PRO A 40 -20.40 -24.60 -5.93
C PRO A 40 -20.60 -23.15 -5.52
N ARG A 41 -21.64 -22.86 -4.74
CA ARG A 41 -21.94 -21.50 -4.25
C ARG A 41 -22.09 -21.48 -2.73
N CYS A 42 -21.35 -20.60 -2.05
CA CYS A 42 -21.55 -20.33 -0.64
C CYS A 42 -22.84 -19.53 -0.43
N MET A 43 -23.74 -20.06 0.39
CA MET A 43 -25.07 -19.48 0.63
C MET A 43 -25.07 -18.44 1.77
N CYS A 44 -23.95 -17.76 2.00
CA CYS A 44 -23.84 -16.72 3.04
C CYS A 44 -24.54 -15.40 2.68
N LYS A 45 -24.81 -15.17 1.38
CA LYS A 45 -25.61 -14.06 0.86
C LYS A 45 -26.66 -14.57 -0.13
N PRO A 46 -27.77 -13.84 -0.37
CA PRO A 46 -28.72 -14.16 -1.43
C PRO A 46 -28.03 -14.32 -2.79
N GLY A 47 -28.41 -15.33 -3.57
CA GLY A 47 -27.80 -15.66 -4.87
C GLY A 47 -26.51 -16.47 -4.80
N GLY A 48 -25.87 -16.54 -3.64
CA GLY A 48 -24.70 -17.35 -3.35
C GLY A 48 -23.40 -16.88 -4.03
N VAL A 49 -22.28 -16.98 -3.33
CA VAL A 49 -20.95 -16.58 -3.82
C VAL A 49 -20.24 -17.79 -4.43
N GLU A 50 -19.75 -17.68 -5.66
CA GLU A 50 -19.06 -18.79 -6.32
C GLU A 50 -17.81 -19.24 -5.54
N MET A 51 -17.61 -20.55 -5.53
CA MET A 51 -16.46 -21.23 -4.93
C MET A 51 -15.81 -22.14 -5.97
N TYR A 52 -14.61 -22.65 -5.69
CA TYR A 52 -14.00 -23.68 -6.51
C TYR A 52 -13.73 -24.94 -5.68
N VAL A 53 -13.76 -26.07 -6.38
CA VAL A 53 -13.30 -27.36 -5.84
C VAL A 53 -11.89 -27.59 -6.35
N GLY A 54 -10.94 -27.72 -5.44
CA GLY A 54 -9.57 -28.15 -5.75
C GLY A 54 -9.34 -29.59 -5.32
N ARG A 55 -8.19 -30.15 -5.74
CA ARG A 55 -7.77 -31.50 -5.37
C ARG A 55 -6.33 -31.48 -4.85
N ARG A 56 -6.08 -32.19 -3.74
CA ARG A 56 -4.74 -32.49 -3.22
C ARG A 56 -4.64 -34.00 -3.01
N GLY A 57 -3.87 -34.68 -3.85
CA GLY A 57 -3.83 -36.14 -3.86
C GLY A 57 -5.20 -36.74 -4.18
N GLN A 58 -5.79 -37.47 -3.23
CA GLN A 58 -7.12 -38.08 -3.38
C GLN A 58 -8.25 -37.31 -2.68
N ILE A 59 -7.93 -36.18 -2.03
CA ILE A 59 -8.91 -35.39 -1.27
C ILE A 59 -9.30 -34.16 -2.10
N TYR A 60 -10.59 -33.91 -2.20
CA TYR A 60 -11.15 -32.68 -2.75
C TYR A 60 -11.41 -31.69 -1.62
N TYR A 61 -11.09 -30.43 -1.87
CA TYR A 61 -11.31 -29.36 -0.92
C TYR A 61 -12.12 -28.25 -1.58
N LEU A 62 -12.90 -27.55 -0.76
CA LEU A 62 -13.68 -26.39 -1.17
C LEU A 62 -12.93 -25.13 -0.75
N SER A 63 -12.84 -24.16 -1.64
CA SER A 63 -12.24 -22.85 -1.33
C SER A 63 -12.97 -21.74 -2.09
N ARG A 64 -12.88 -20.51 -1.58
CA ARG A 64 -13.42 -19.33 -2.26
C ARG A 64 -12.72 -19.11 -3.60
N MET A 65 -13.39 -18.45 -4.54
CA MET A 65 -12.71 -18.00 -5.76
C MET A 65 -11.54 -17.05 -5.41
N PRO A 66 -10.41 -17.11 -6.13
CA PRO A 66 -9.31 -16.16 -5.92
C PRO A 66 -9.82 -14.71 -5.98
N GLY A 67 -9.45 -13.89 -5.00
CA GLY A 67 -9.88 -12.50 -4.91
C GLY A 67 -11.36 -12.27 -4.62
N SER A 68 -12.12 -13.28 -4.19
CA SER A 68 -13.58 -13.14 -3.92
C SER A 68 -13.95 -13.04 -2.44
N GLY A 69 -12.98 -12.97 -1.53
CA GLY A 69 -13.23 -12.99 -0.09
C GLY A 69 -14.22 -11.91 0.37
N PHE A 70 -14.10 -10.70 -0.17
CA PHE A 70 -14.99 -9.57 0.11
C PHE A 70 -16.44 -9.76 -0.38
N LEU A 71 -16.73 -10.77 -1.21
CA LEU A 71 -18.10 -11.06 -1.65
C LEU A 71 -18.90 -11.81 -0.57
N HIS A 72 -18.24 -12.46 0.38
CA HIS A 72 -18.91 -13.20 1.44
C HIS A 72 -19.51 -12.28 2.52
N ALA A 73 -20.36 -12.82 3.39
CA ALA A 73 -20.86 -12.10 4.56
C ALA A 73 -19.79 -12.06 5.67
N ASP A 74 -19.74 -11.00 6.47
CA ASP A 74 -18.71 -10.70 7.49
C ASP A 74 -18.54 -11.82 8.55
N ASN A 75 -19.56 -12.66 8.74
CA ASN A 75 -19.55 -13.79 9.66
C ASN A 75 -19.31 -15.15 8.96
N CYS A 76 -19.00 -15.15 7.66
CA CYS A 76 -18.72 -16.35 6.87
C CYS A 76 -17.28 -16.82 7.07
N ALA A 77 -17.06 -18.13 7.11
CA ALA A 77 -15.71 -18.71 7.19
C ALA A 77 -14.83 -18.43 5.95
N SER A 78 -15.42 -17.97 4.84
CA SER A 78 -14.70 -17.64 3.60
C SER A 78 -14.51 -16.13 3.38
N VAL A 79 -15.03 -15.29 4.27
CA VAL A 79 -14.87 -13.84 4.13
C VAL A 79 -13.42 -13.42 4.35
N GLU A 80 -13.05 -12.34 3.68
CA GLU A 80 -11.75 -11.69 3.81
C GLU A 80 -11.97 -10.18 3.64
N ASP A 81 -12.29 -9.50 4.75
CA ASP A 81 -12.89 -8.16 4.76
C ASP A 81 -11.92 -7.00 4.48
N SER A 82 -10.66 -7.26 4.14
CA SER A 82 -9.63 -6.21 4.14
C SER A 82 -8.65 -6.24 2.98
N THR A 83 -8.75 -7.18 2.02
CA THR A 83 -7.74 -7.28 0.95
C THR A 83 -7.75 -6.12 -0.02
N LEU A 84 -8.88 -5.41 -0.19
CA LEU A 84 -8.92 -4.30 -1.15
C LEU A 84 -8.48 -2.97 -0.52
N LEU A 85 -8.50 -2.86 0.80
CA LEU A 85 -8.39 -1.59 1.51
C LEU A 85 -7.07 -1.40 2.25
N SER A 86 -6.28 -2.46 2.42
CA SER A 86 -4.94 -2.37 2.98
C SER A 86 -4.08 -3.56 2.57
N GLY A 87 -2.85 -3.28 2.13
CA GLY A 87 -1.82 -4.29 1.87
C GLY A 87 -1.12 -4.82 3.13
N ALA A 88 -1.37 -4.23 4.31
CA ALA A 88 -0.69 -4.58 5.57
C ALA A 88 -0.91 -6.04 5.99
N LEU A 89 -1.99 -6.68 5.50
CA LEU A 89 -2.28 -8.10 5.76
C LEU A 89 -1.21 -9.05 5.21
N SER A 90 -0.34 -8.58 4.32
CA SER A 90 0.77 -9.36 3.79
C SER A 90 1.90 -9.56 4.82
N TYR A 91 1.91 -8.77 5.89
CA TYR A 91 2.90 -8.88 6.96
C TYR A 91 2.63 -10.10 7.86
N ALA A 92 3.72 -10.78 8.22
CA ALA A 92 3.74 -11.77 9.28
C ALA A 92 3.43 -11.10 10.63
N PRO A 93 2.82 -11.83 11.58
CA PRO A 93 2.77 -11.38 12.96
C PRO A 93 4.16 -10.98 13.47
N GLY A 94 4.27 -9.79 14.07
CA GLY A 94 5.54 -9.28 14.59
C GLY A 94 6.27 -8.29 13.67
N ALA A 95 5.96 -8.22 12.37
CA ALA A 95 6.58 -7.24 11.47
C ALA A 95 6.15 -5.80 11.82
N ILE A 96 4.87 -5.64 12.17
CA ILE A 96 4.28 -4.44 12.75
C ILE A 96 3.54 -4.88 14.01
N VAL A 97 3.89 -4.29 15.16
CA VAL A 97 3.24 -4.57 16.45
C VAL A 97 2.76 -3.26 17.06
N GLU A 98 1.46 -3.17 17.34
CA GLU A 98 0.88 -2.03 18.04
C GLU A 98 0.93 -2.25 19.55
N GLY A 99 1.52 -1.28 20.26
CA GLY A 99 1.56 -1.23 21.72
C GLY A 99 0.24 -0.75 22.31
N ALA A 100 0.02 -1.01 23.60
CA ALA A 100 -1.19 -0.58 24.31
C ALA A 100 -1.35 0.95 24.39
N ASP A 101 -0.27 1.70 24.18
CA ASP A 101 -0.20 3.15 24.12
C ASP A 101 -0.40 3.72 22.69
N GLY A 102 -0.64 2.86 21.70
CA GLY A 102 -0.76 3.24 20.29
C GLY A 102 0.58 3.40 19.55
N THR A 103 1.71 3.09 20.19
CA THR A 103 3.03 3.11 19.53
C THR A 103 3.17 1.91 18.60
N LEU A 104 3.61 2.13 17.35
CA LEU A 104 3.93 1.08 16.38
C LEU A 104 5.39 0.67 16.46
N GLN A 105 5.63 -0.62 16.66
CA GLN A 105 6.93 -1.26 16.62
C GLN A 105 7.14 -1.94 15.27
N LEU A 106 8.13 -1.47 14.50
CA LEU A 106 8.43 -2.00 13.18
C LEU A 106 9.71 -2.84 13.21
N ALA A 107 9.64 -4.05 12.67
CA ALA A 107 10.82 -4.85 12.31
C ALA A 107 11.45 -4.30 11.02
N ALA A 108 11.93 -3.05 11.07
CA ALA A 108 12.38 -2.33 9.88
C ALA A 108 13.76 -2.79 9.39
N ASN A 109 13.88 -2.98 8.07
CA ASN A 109 15.15 -3.22 7.40
C ASN A 109 15.31 -2.22 6.24
N LEU A 110 15.94 -1.08 6.55
CA LEU A 110 16.11 0.03 5.60
C LEU A 110 17.18 -0.26 4.53
N ASP A 111 18.05 -1.24 4.75
CA ASP A 111 19.03 -1.69 3.75
C ASP A 111 18.45 -2.81 2.85
N ARG A 112 17.26 -3.33 3.18
CA ARG A 112 16.53 -4.25 2.29
C ARG A 112 15.99 -3.50 1.08
N ARG A 113 16.08 -4.21 -0.02
CA ARG A 113 16.13 -3.65 -1.37
C ARG A 113 15.31 -4.49 -2.35
N GLU A 114 15.18 -5.77 -2.07
CA GLU A 114 14.32 -6.72 -2.77
C GLU A 114 12.99 -6.89 -2.03
N ARG A 115 11.92 -7.19 -2.79
CA ARG A 115 10.62 -7.56 -2.22
C ARG A 115 10.67 -8.95 -1.58
N GLN A 116 9.89 -9.12 -0.52
CA GLN A 116 9.75 -10.39 0.18
C GLN A 116 8.49 -11.11 -0.25
N ALA A 117 8.59 -12.38 -0.63
CA ALA A 117 7.44 -13.27 -0.74
C ALA A 117 6.66 -13.29 0.59
N ALA A 118 5.33 -13.35 0.51
CA ALA A 118 4.51 -13.44 1.70
C ALA A 118 4.77 -14.79 2.44
N PRO A 119 4.76 -14.80 3.79
CA PRO A 119 4.48 -13.65 4.66
C PRO A 119 5.71 -12.74 4.84
N ILE A 120 5.48 -11.43 4.79
CA ILE A 120 6.53 -10.40 4.86
C ILE A 120 6.94 -10.22 6.32
N THR A 121 8.21 -10.45 6.67
CA THR A 121 8.65 -10.44 8.08
C THR A 121 9.34 -9.17 8.52
N GLU A 122 9.88 -8.39 7.58
CA GLU A 122 10.52 -7.11 7.86
C GLU A 122 9.88 -6.00 7.02
N VAL A 123 9.82 -4.79 7.59
CA VAL A 123 9.26 -3.60 6.93
C VAL A 123 10.37 -2.90 6.13
N SER A 124 10.20 -2.78 4.82
CA SER A 124 11.17 -2.07 3.96
C SER A 124 11.02 -0.55 4.07
N ILE A 125 11.88 0.21 3.38
CA ILE A 125 11.75 1.67 3.31
C ILE A 125 10.43 2.14 2.68
N ASP A 126 9.86 1.38 1.73
CA ASP A 126 8.55 1.69 1.14
C ASP A 126 7.44 1.49 2.18
N GLY A 127 7.48 0.35 2.89
CA GLY A 127 6.59 0.07 4.02
C GLY A 127 6.69 1.12 5.12
N VAL A 128 7.90 1.56 5.51
CA VAL A 128 8.08 2.64 6.51
C VAL A 128 7.44 3.94 6.05
N LEU A 129 7.63 4.33 4.79
CA LEU A 129 6.99 5.53 4.24
C LEU A 129 5.46 5.40 4.32
N GLU A 130 4.90 4.28 3.89
CA GLU A 130 3.45 4.09 3.89
C GLU A 130 2.85 3.97 5.31
N VAL A 131 3.53 3.32 6.27
CA VAL A 131 3.13 3.36 7.70
C VAL A 131 3.10 4.80 8.21
N LEU A 132 4.13 5.59 7.90
CA LEU A 132 4.19 6.98 8.35
C LEU A 132 3.06 7.84 7.73
N ILE A 133 2.72 7.58 6.47
CA ILE A 133 1.61 8.26 5.76
C ILE A 133 0.26 7.89 6.36
N GLU A 134 0.05 6.62 6.71
CA GLU A 134 -1.18 6.17 7.39
C GLU A 134 -1.29 6.75 8.80
N GLN A 135 -0.22 6.70 9.59
CA GLN A 135 -0.18 7.25 10.95
C GLN A 135 -0.36 8.77 10.97
N ALA A 136 0.05 9.47 9.90
CA ALA A 136 -0.17 10.90 9.72
C ALA A 136 -1.57 11.23 9.15
N ASP A 137 -2.40 10.22 8.87
CA ASP A 137 -3.72 10.35 8.23
C ASP A 137 -3.66 11.13 6.91
N LEU A 138 -2.60 10.91 6.14
CA LEU A 138 -2.37 11.58 4.85
C LEU A 138 -2.97 10.79 3.68
N ASN A 139 -3.25 9.51 3.88
CA ASN A 139 -3.99 8.67 2.94
C ASN A 139 -5.51 8.81 3.07
N ARG A 140 -6.04 9.73 3.87
CA ARG A 140 -7.48 10.03 3.96
C ARG A 140 -7.76 11.47 3.59
N VAL A 141 -8.99 11.78 3.17
CA VAL A 141 -9.52 13.14 3.02
C VAL A 141 -10.91 13.16 3.62
N GLN A 142 -11.18 14.13 4.50
CA GLN A 142 -12.51 14.32 5.09
C GLN A 142 -13.34 15.33 4.29
N THR A 143 -14.67 15.24 4.39
CA THR A 143 -15.57 16.21 3.77
C THR A 143 -15.27 17.63 4.26
N GLY A 144 -15.01 18.54 3.33
CA GLY A 144 -14.71 19.95 3.65
C GLY A 144 -13.32 20.18 4.25
N GLU A 145 -12.40 19.21 4.18
CA GLU A 145 -11.02 19.40 4.60
C GLU A 145 -10.35 20.53 3.77
N GLU A 146 -9.64 21.42 4.45
CA GLU A 146 -8.89 22.46 3.76
C GLU A 146 -7.70 21.88 2.96
N PRO A 147 -7.31 22.53 1.85
CA PRO A 147 -6.09 22.16 1.12
C PRO A 147 -4.87 22.04 2.03
N ARG A 148 -4.07 21.00 1.77
CA ARG A 148 -2.90 20.68 2.58
C ARG A 148 -1.69 21.45 2.08
N THR A 149 -1.04 22.15 3.00
CA THR A 149 0.26 22.80 2.75
C THR A 149 1.38 21.93 3.31
N TRP A 150 2.61 22.11 2.81
CA TRP A 150 3.76 21.39 3.35
C TRP A 150 3.91 21.56 4.87
N SER A 151 3.67 22.75 5.42
CA SER A 151 3.79 22.99 6.86
C SER A 151 2.82 22.11 7.67
N ARG A 152 1.55 22.01 7.24
CA ARG A 152 0.54 21.15 7.89
C ARG A 152 0.89 19.66 7.76
N VAL A 153 1.31 19.25 6.57
CA VAL A 153 1.73 17.86 6.31
C VAL A 153 2.94 17.49 7.16
N ARG A 154 3.93 18.38 7.23
CA ARG A 154 5.13 18.22 8.06
C ARG A 154 4.78 18.06 9.54
N GLU A 155 3.88 18.87 10.08
CA GLU A 155 3.44 18.75 11.48
C GLU A 155 2.80 17.38 11.76
N LYS A 156 1.91 16.91 10.88
CA LYS A 156 1.32 15.57 10.96
C LYS A 156 2.38 14.47 10.92
N LEU A 157 3.35 14.57 9.99
CA LEU A 157 4.45 13.62 9.87
C LEU A 157 5.39 13.62 11.09
N ILE A 158 5.69 14.78 11.67
CA ILE A 158 6.48 14.86 12.91
C ILE A 158 5.75 14.14 14.03
N SER A 159 4.46 14.42 14.21
CA SER A 159 3.64 13.77 15.25
C SER A 159 3.61 12.26 15.06
N ALA A 160 3.32 11.78 13.84
CA ALA A 160 3.29 10.35 13.52
C ALA A 160 4.65 9.67 13.73
N SER A 161 5.77 10.35 13.43
CA SER A 161 7.10 9.78 13.62
C SER A 161 7.50 9.55 15.09
N GLN A 162 6.79 10.18 16.04
CA GLN A 162 7.03 9.98 17.47
C GLN A 162 6.40 8.69 17.99
N SER A 163 5.31 8.24 17.36
CA SER A 163 4.59 7.01 17.70
C SER A 163 5.02 5.79 16.86
N ILE A 164 6.08 5.91 16.06
CA ILE A 164 6.65 4.81 15.28
C ILE A 164 8.07 4.55 15.78
N CYS A 165 8.40 3.28 16.04
CA CYS A 165 9.67 2.87 16.61
C CYS A 165 10.35 1.78 15.79
N PHE A 166 11.69 1.85 15.72
CA PHE A 166 12.57 0.76 15.30
C PHE A 166 13.19 0.14 16.55
N GLY A 167 12.62 -0.98 17.00
CA GLY A 167 12.91 -1.49 18.33
C GLY A 167 12.58 -0.45 19.41
N ALA A 168 13.49 -0.18 20.35
CA ALA A 168 13.22 0.80 21.42
C ALA A 168 13.35 2.28 20.99
N VAL A 169 13.71 2.56 19.73
CA VAL A 169 14.11 3.90 19.28
C VAL A 169 13.03 4.52 18.39
N PRO A 170 12.47 5.69 18.74
CA PRO A 170 11.51 6.39 17.89
C PRO A 170 12.09 6.80 16.54
N LEU A 171 11.30 6.70 15.48
CA LEU A 171 11.65 7.11 14.12
C LEU A 171 12.04 8.59 14.06
N SER A 172 11.40 9.45 14.88
CA SER A 172 11.74 10.87 14.99
C SER A 172 13.22 11.14 15.33
N THR A 173 13.93 10.18 15.94
CA THR A 173 15.34 10.33 16.31
C THR A 173 16.29 10.24 15.11
N SER A 174 15.89 9.59 14.02
CA SER A 174 16.68 9.44 12.79
C SER A 174 16.06 10.14 11.58
N LEU A 175 14.76 10.44 11.64
CA LEU A 175 14.01 11.15 10.60
C LEU A 175 14.24 12.66 10.65
N LEU A 176 14.44 13.25 9.48
CA LEU A 176 14.48 14.68 9.24
C LEU A 176 13.37 15.08 8.26
N LEU A 177 12.60 16.09 8.66
CA LEU A 177 11.54 16.71 7.87
C LEU A 177 11.88 18.21 7.72
N PRO A 178 12.31 18.69 6.54
CA PRO A 178 12.73 20.08 6.39
C PRO A 178 11.56 21.04 6.57
N ASP A 179 11.79 22.14 7.29
CA ASP A 179 10.83 23.25 7.33
C ASP A 179 10.70 23.88 5.93
N ARG A 180 9.63 24.64 5.70
CA ARG A 180 9.47 25.39 4.45
C ARG A 180 10.70 26.26 4.19
N TYR A 181 11.09 26.35 2.92
CA TYR A 181 12.23 27.16 2.53
C TYR A 181 11.99 28.64 2.88
N VAL A 182 12.91 29.21 3.65
CA VAL A 182 13.00 30.63 3.94
C VAL A 182 14.45 31.02 3.72
N ARG A 183 14.70 31.98 2.81
CA ARG A 183 16.04 32.32 2.32
C ARG A 183 16.99 32.67 3.44
N GLU A 184 16.51 33.41 4.43
CA GLU A 184 17.28 33.92 5.57
C GLU A 184 17.73 32.79 6.50
N ARG A 185 16.98 31.68 6.56
CA ARG A 185 17.24 30.53 7.43
C ARG A 185 17.84 29.33 6.70
N SER A 186 18.10 29.45 5.39
CA SER A 186 18.42 28.29 4.57
C SER A 186 19.79 27.70 4.87
N ALA A 187 20.77 28.54 5.24
CA ALA A 187 22.10 28.08 5.62
C ALA A 187 22.04 27.25 6.92
N ASP A 188 21.33 27.73 7.93
CA ASP A 188 21.16 27.04 9.21
C ASP A 188 20.38 25.73 9.04
N ALA A 189 19.30 25.74 8.24
CA ALA A 189 18.52 24.54 7.96
C ALA A 189 19.35 23.48 7.22
N LEU A 190 20.19 23.89 6.27
CA LEU A 190 21.11 23.00 5.57
C LEU A 190 22.14 22.42 6.54
N ALA A 191 22.81 23.26 7.33
CA ALA A 191 23.82 22.83 8.30
C ALA A 191 23.25 21.84 9.33
N ALA A 192 22.02 22.08 9.83
CA ALA A 192 21.33 21.16 10.73
C ALA A 192 21.06 19.80 10.07
N CYS A 193 20.68 19.80 8.79
CA CYS A 193 20.48 18.58 8.02
C CYS A 193 21.78 17.81 7.80
N GLU A 194 22.85 18.52 7.42
CA GLU A 194 24.17 17.94 7.20
C GLU A 194 24.77 17.35 8.49
N ALA A 195 24.57 18.02 9.62
CA ALA A 195 24.93 17.52 10.94
C ALA A 195 24.16 16.24 11.28
N LYS A 196 22.84 16.22 11.08
CA LYS A 196 22.00 15.03 11.32
C LYS A 196 22.47 13.83 10.50
N ILE A 197 22.78 14.02 9.21
CA ILE A 197 23.30 12.94 8.35
C ILE A 197 24.64 12.41 8.87
N SER A 198 25.50 13.31 9.35
CA SER A 198 26.85 12.96 9.83
C SER A 198 26.85 12.26 11.19
N THR A 199 25.90 12.57 12.08
CA THR A 199 25.84 12.00 13.43
C THR A 199 24.95 10.76 13.55
N THR A 200 24.06 10.50 12.59
CA THR A 200 23.13 9.37 12.66
C THR A 200 23.82 8.07 12.22
N GLN A 201 24.03 7.16 13.18
CA GLN A 201 24.60 5.84 12.89
C GLN A 201 23.70 5.07 11.92
N GLY A 202 24.30 4.46 10.89
CA GLY A 202 23.56 3.71 9.87
C GLY A 202 22.93 4.58 8.77
N GLY A 203 22.90 5.91 8.93
CA GLY A 203 22.34 6.87 7.97
C GLY A 203 21.10 7.60 8.50
N ALA A 204 20.94 8.86 8.13
CA ALA A 204 19.74 9.63 8.46
C ALA A 204 18.63 9.39 7.45
N LEU A 205 17.38 9.36 7.94
CA LEU A 205 16.20 9.36 7.09
C LEU A 205 15.81 10.80 6.78
N ILE A 206 15.52 11.13 5.53
CA ILE A 206 15.02 12.45 5.13
C ILE A 206 13.75 12.24 4.32
N LEU A 207 12.63 12.81 4.79
CA LEU A 207 11.36 12.82 4.07
C LEU A 207 11.02 14.25 3.65
N ALA A 208 10.83 14.45 2.36
CA ALA A 208 10.47 15.75 1.81
C ALA A 208 9.74 15.60 0.47
N PRO A 209 9.08 16.66 -0.03
CA PRO A 209 8.55 16.63 -1.38
C PRO A 209 9.70 16.48 -2.39
N LEU A 210 9.55 15.57 -3.34
CA LEU A 210 10.50 15.39 -4.43
C LEU A 210 10.41 16.59 -5.39
N LYS A 211 11.55 17.15 -5.77
CA LYS A 211 11.62 18.18 -6.82
C LYS A 211 11.90 17.55 -8.18
N GLU A 212 12.94 16.73 -8.24
CA GLU A 212 13.36 16.01 -9.44
C GLU A 212 14.36 14.93 -9.07
N LEU A 213 14.35 13.84 -9.84
CA LEU A 213 15.48 12.95 -10.00
C LEU A 213 16.20 13.37 -11.27
N ARG A 214 17.48 13.72 -11.15
CA ARG A 214 18.25 14.32 -12.23
C ARG A 214 19.43 13.44 -12.61
N LEU A 215 19.48 13.01 -13.87
CA LEU A 215 20.63 12.29 -14.40
C LEU A 215 21.82 13.25 -14.54
N THR A 216 22.97 12.84 -14.03
CA THR A 216 24.25 13.51 -14.28
C THR A 216 25.19 12.58 -15.02
N THR A 217 26.39 13.06 -15.36
CA THR A 217 27.39 12.29 -16.11
C THR A 217 27.72 10.93 -15.49
N TYR A 218 27.65 10.80 -14.16
CA TYR A 218 28.15 9.62 -13.44
C TYR A 218 27.15 8.99 -12.45
N SER A 219 26.03 9.65 -12.16
CA SER A 219 25.09 9.22 -11.12
C SER A 219 23.75 9.97 -11.23
N TRP A 220 22.74 9.51 -10.50
CA TRP A 220 21.50 10.23 -10.29
C TRP A 220 21.60 11.14 -9.07
N GLN A 221 21.20 12.39 -9.24
CA GLN A 221 21.01 13.33 -8.14
C GLN A 221 19.56 13.29 -7.67
N VAL A 222 19.34 13.11 -6.37
CA VAL A 222 18.01 13.23 -5.75
C VAL A 222 17.84 14.66 -5.26
N VAL A 223 16.89 15.40 -5.81
CA VAL A 223 16.65 16.80 -5.42
C VAL A 223 15.36 16.88 -4.62
N LEU A 224 15.48 17.18 -3.33
CA LEU A 224 14.35 17.38 -2.42
C LEU A 224 13.98 18.86 -2.32
N LYS A 225 12.69 19.17 -2.25
CA LYS A 225 12.22 20.53 -1.96
C LYS A 225 12.64 20.94 -0.55
N HIS A 226 12.71 22.25 -0.32
CA HIS A 226 13.02 22.88 0.96
C HIS A 226 14.45 22.73 1.51
N LEU A 227 15.31 21.95 0.86
CA LEU A 227 16.73 21.81 1.21
C LEU A 227 17.65 22.22 0.04
N PRO A 228 17.59 23.47 -0.46
CA PRO A 228 18.49 23.90 -1.51
C PRO A 228 19.93 23.90 -0.99
N GLY A 229 20.84 23.29 -1.75
CA GLY A 229 22.25 23.15 -1.39
C GLY A 229 22.63 21.76 -0.88
N LEU A 230 21.66 20.96 -0.39
CA LEU A 230 21.92 19.58 -0.01
C LEU A 230 22.19 18.73 -1.27
N ARG A 231 23.38 18.11 -1.34
CA ARG A 231 23.79 17.30 -2.50
C ARG A 231 23.65 15.81 -2.19
N LEU A 232 22.50 15.26 -2.59
CA LEU A 232 22.17 13.84 -2.46
C LEU A 232 22.42 13.10 -3.79
N TRP A 233 23.26 12.07 -3.76
CA TRP A 233 23.65 11.25 -4.91
C TRP A 233 23.19 9.82 -4.68
N ALA A 234 22.35 9.28 -5.58
CA ALA A 234 21.94 7.90 -5.49
C ALA A 234 23.11 6.96 -5.78
N SER A 235 23.28 5.93 -4.94
CA SER A 235 24.14 4.80 -5.31
C SER A 235 23.55 4.09 -6.54
N LYS A 236 24.41 3.40 -7.30
CA LYS A 236 23.99 2.61 -8.46
C LYS A 236 22.86 1.64 -8.08
N ASP A 237 23.06 0.87 -7.01
CA ASP A 237 22.07 -0.09 -6.52
C ASP A 237 20.74 0.58 -6.12
N ALA A 238 20.78 1.76 -5.47
CA ALA A 238 19.57 2.48 -5.06
C ALA A 238 18.76 2.94 -6.28
N ALA A 239 19.45 3.34 -7.35
CA ALA A 239 18.80 3.72 -8.60
C ALA A 239 18.18 2.51 -9.31
N GLU A 240 18.96 1.44 -9.55
CA GLU A 240 18.50 0.22 -10.24
C GLU A 240 17.28 -0.40 -9.54
N GLN A 241 17.26 -0.40 -8.22
CA GLN A 241 16.17 -1.03 -7.47
C GLN A 241 14.95 -0.16 -7.30
N MET A 242 15.08 1.16 -7.34
CA MET A 242 13.92 2.01 -7.41
C MET A 242 13.15 1.76 -8.71
N GLU A 243 13.83 1.60 -9.84
CA GLU A 243 13.16 1.23 -11.09
C GLU A 243 12.53 -0.17 -11.01
N ALA A 244 13.25 -1.15 -10.46
CA ALA A 244 12.76 -2.52 -10.35
C ALA A 244 11.56 -2.67 -9.41
N ARG A 245 11.57 -2.05 -8.23
CA ARG A 245 10.45 -2.14 -7.26
C ARG A 245 9.18 -1.53 -7.81
N TRP A 246 9.29 -0.42 -8.52
CA TRP A 246 8.12 0.37 -8.89
C TRP A 246 7.57 0.03 -10.27
N ALA A 247 8.28 -0.77 -11.08
CA ALA A 247 7.93 -1.05 -12.48
C ALA A 247 7.58 0.24 -13.25
N ALA A 248 8.15 1.36 -12.81
CA ALA A 248 7.85 2.72 -13.23
C ALA A 248 9.18 3.41 -13.48
N HIS A 249 9.29 4.07 -14.63
CA HIS A 249 10.51 4.72 -15.05
C HIS A 249 10.62 6.13 -14.44
N TYR A 250 10.55 6.27 -13.11
CA TYR A 250 10.57 7.58 -12.43
C TYR A 250 11.83 8.40 -12.75
N PHE A 251 12.95 7.72 -13.00
CA PHE A 251 14.18 8.36 -13.44
C PHE A 251 14.10 8.90 -14.88
N ASN A 252 13.25 8.32 -15.74
CA ASN A 252 12.98 8.81 -17.10
C ASN A 252 11.72 9.69 -17.19
N SER A 253 10.92 9.76 -16.13
CA SER A 253 9.69 10.56 -16.05
C SER A 253 9.37 10.84 -14.57
N ASN A 254 9.84 11.99 -14.08
CA ASN A 254 9.58 12.40 -12.70
C ASN A 254 8.07 12.53 -12.45
N PRO A 255 7.56 12.07 -11.29
CA PRO A 255 6.19 12.35 -10.91
C PRO A 255 6.02 13.86 -10.69
N GLU A 256 4.86 14.41 -11.06
CA GLU A 256 4.59 15.84 -10.90
C GLU A 256 4.62 16.27 -9.42
N TYR A 257 3.99 15.47 -8.56
CA TYR A 257 4.07 15.59 -7.10
C TYR A 257 4.39 14.23 -6.49
N ALA A 258 5.32 14.20 -5.54
CA ALA A 258 5.62 13.03 -4.75
C ALA A 258 6.27 13.40 -3.43
N LEU A 259 6.12 12.53 -2.44
CA LEU A 259 6.96 12.49 -1.25
C LEU A 259 8.09 11.49 -1.47
N CYS A 260 9.30 11.85 -1.09
CA CYS A 260 10.47 10.97 -1.19
C CYS A 260 11.13 10.82 0.19
N LEU A 261 11.25 9.56 0.63
CA LEU A 261 12.02 9.18 1.81
C LEU A 261 13.36 8.62 1.36
N VAL A 262 14.46 9.18 1.85
CA VAL A 262 15.82 8.70 1.53
C VAL A 262 16.57 8.27 2.78
N VAL A 263 17.42 7.24 2.66
CA VAL A 263 18.48 6.94 3.62
C VAL A 263 19.75 7.62 3.12
N ALA A 264 20.18 8.68 3.80
CA ALA A 264 21.35 9.47 3.46
C ALA A 264 22.53 9.15 4.40
N LYS A 265 23.70 8.90 3.82
CA LYS A 265 24.97 8.67 4.54
C LYS A 265 26.03 9.66 4.06
N PRO A 266 27.00 10.06 4.88
CA PRO A 266 28.15 10.87 4.43
C PRO A 266 28.87 10.20 3.25
N ALA A 267 29.19 10.96 2.20
CA ALA A 267 30.01 10.48 1.10
C ALA A 267 31.50 10.74 1.36
N ARG A 268 32.37 10.26 0.46
CA ARG A 268 33.83 10.47 0.56
C ARG A 268 34.24 11.95 0.46
N ARG A 269 33.49 12.75 -0.29
CA ARG A 269 33.75 14.18 -0.49
C ARG A 269 32.82 14.99 0.41
N GLU A 270 33.41 15.87 1.20
CA GLU A 270 32.67 16.77 2.10
C GLU A 270 31.54 17.53 1.39
N GLY A 271 30.42 17.72 2.09
CA GLY A 271 29.19 18.31 1.57
C GLY A 271 28.52 17.50 0.45
N ASN A 272 28.86 16.23 0.28
CA ASN A 272 28.11 15.31 -0.57
C ASN A 272 27.64 14.12 0.28
N TYR A 273 26.47 13.61 -0.07
CA TYR A 273 25.81 12.56 0.67
C TYR A 273 25.33 11.49 -0.28
N THR A 274 25.55 10.23 0.09
CA THR A 274 25.12 9.07 -0.68
C THR A 274 23.74 8.65 -0.21
N VAL A 275 22.79 8.55 -1.14
CA VAL A 275 21.49 7.91 -0.92
C VAL A 275 21.65 6.42 -1.18
N THR A 276 21.58 5.62 -0.12
CA THR A 276 21.80 4.16 -0.20
C THR A 276 20.53 3.36 -0.42
N ASN A 277 19.38 3.97 -0.11
CA ASN A 277 18.04 3.46 -0.40
C ASN A 277 17.05 4.63 -0.40
N MET A 278 15.94 4.50 -1.12
CA MET A 278 14.87 5.49 -1.13
C MET A 278 13.50 4.87 -1.40
N ALA A 279 12.43 5.55 -1.00
CA ALA A 279 11.05 5.28 -1.36
C ALA A 279 10.43 6.55 -1.95
N VAL A 280 9.56 6.40 -2.94
CA VAL A 280 8.85 7.51 -3.59
C VAL A 280 7.37 7.20 -3.57
N LEU A 281 6.57 8.07 -2.98
CA LEU A 281 5.12 7.98 -2.99
C LEU A 281 4.57 9.12 -3.85
N PRO A 282 4.09 8.83 -5.08
CA PRO A 282 3.37 9.79 -5.90
C PRO A 282 2.13 10.32 -5.18
N THR A 283 1.87 11.62 -5.33
CA THR A 283 0.73 12.32 -4.73
C THR A 283 0.08 13.26 -5.74
N ASP A 284 -1.03 13.88 -5.34
CA ASP A 284 -1.50 15.14 -5.92
C ASP A 284 -0.78 16.35 -5.29
N ALA A 285 -1.20 17.56 -5.66
CA ALA A 285 -0.69 18.82 -5.10
C ALA A 285 -1.03 19.02 -3.60
N ASN A 286 -2.01 18.30 -3.07
CA ASN A 286 -2.42 18.31 -1.66
C ASN A 286 -1.81 17.14 -0.87
N TYR A 287 -0.79 16.46 -1.40
CA TYR A 287 -0.13 15.33 -0.73
C TYR A 287 -1.05 14.12 -0.48
N PHE A 288 -2.18 14.03 -1.16
CA PHE A 288 -3.02 12.82 -1.17
C PHE A 288 -2.42 11.81 -2.16
N PRO A 289 -2.18 10.54 -1.79
CA PRO A 289 -1.43 9.64 -2.67
C PRO A 289 -2.23 9.22 -3.92
N CYS A 290 -1.66 9.48 -5.10
CA CYS A 290 -2.24 9.20 -6.41
C CYS A 290 -1.11 8.72 -7.34
N ARG A 291 -1.24 7.54 -7.95
CA ARG A 291 -0.17 6.90 -8.73
C ARG A 291 -0.13 7.31 -10.20
N SER A 292 -1.20 7.93 -10.68
CA SER A 292 -1.31 8.41 -12.05
C SER A 292 -2.07 9.73 -12.09
N HIS A 293 -1.91 10.47 -13.17
CA HIS A 293 -2.72 11.66 -13.44
C HIS A 293 -4.22 11.34 -13.40
N ARG A 294 -4.61 10.19 -13.97
CA ARG A 294 -6.01 9.75 -13.99
C ARG A 294 -6.56 9.45 -12.60
N GLU A 295 -5.75 8.84 -11.72
CA GLU A 295 -6.12 8.68 -10.31
C GLU A 295 -6.32 10.03 -9.62
N ALA A 296 -5.46 11.02 -9.90
CA ALA A 296 -5.56 12.36 -9.32
C ALA A 296 -6.83 13.11 -9.78
N GLU A 297 -7.20 13.00 -11.06
CA GLU A 297 -8.46 13.54 -11.58
C GLU A 297 -9.68 12.95 -10.88
N VAL A 298 -9.73 11.62 -10.74
CA VAL A 298 -10.83 10.92 -10.07
C VAL A 298 -10.90 11.29 -8.59
N ALA A 299 -9.76 11.37 -7.90
CA ALA A 299 -9.72 11.83 -6.51
C ALA A 299 -10.26 13.27 -6.40
N ALA A 300 -9.85 14.17 -7.28
CA ALA A 300 -10.32 15.56 -7.29
C ALA A 300 -11.83 15.67 -7.54
N GLU A 301 -12.37 14.87 -8.47
CA GLU A 301 -13.82 14.77 -8.72
C GLU A 301 -14.58 14.34 -7.45
N LEU A 302 -14.15 13.24 -6.82
CA LEU A 302 -14.80 12.71 -5.61
C LEU A 302 -14.72 13.67 -4.42
N ILE A 303 -13.58 14.34 -4.24
CA ILE A 303 -13.39 15.34 -3.19
C ILE A 303 -14.25 16.57 -3.46
N ALA A 304 -14.37 17.02 -4.71
CA ALA A 304 -15.24 18.14 -5.09
C ALA A 304 -16.73 17.82 -4.90
N GLU A 305 -17.12 16.54 -5.04
CA GLU A 305 -18.45 16.04 -4.65
C GLU A 305 -18.67 16.02 -3.13
N GLY A 306 -17.65 16.33 -2.32
CA GLY A 306 -17.72 16.33 -0.86
C GLY A 306 -17.60 14.94 -0.23
N ARG A 307 -17.12 13.94 -0.99
CA ARG A 307 -17.03 12.57 -0.50
C ARG A 307 -15.77 12.36 0.35
N PRO A 308 -15.88 11.80 1.57
CA PRO A 308 -14.72 11.40 2.33
C PRO A 308 -14.04 10.21 1.63
N LEU A 309 -12.71 10.28 1.50
CA LEU A 309 -11.95 9.37 0.66
C LEU A 309 -10.79 8.76 1.44
N LEU A 310 -10.49 7.48 1.18
CA LEU A 310 -9.30 6.77 1.64
C LEU A 310 -8.52 6.28 0.42
N ARG A 311 -7.20 6.39 0.47
CA ARG A 311 -6.28 5.69 -0.43
C ARG A 311 -5.75 4.45 0.28
N PRO A 312 -6.15 3.24 -0.15
CA PRO A 312 -5.52 1.99 0.29
C PRO A 312 -4.01 2.02 0.02
N LEU A 313 -3.22 1.72 1.05
CA LEU A 313 -1.77 1.64 0.99
C LEU A 313 -1.31 0.18 0.83
N ARG A 314 -0.18 -0.03 0.18
CA ARG A 314 0.41 -1.34 -0.13
C ARG A 314 1.34 -1.87 0.95
N PHE A 315 1.97 -0.99 1.70
CA PHE A 315 3.08 -1.24 2.60
C PHE A 315 4.26 -1.90 1.88
N ASP A 316 4.37 -3.23 1.93
CA ASP A 316 5.36 -4.01 1.15
C ASP A 316 4.70 -5.10 0.29
N SER A 317 3.36 -5.13 0.20
CA SER A 317 2.62 -6.11 -0.60
C SER A 317 3.03 -6.08 -2.08
N TYR A 318 3.07 -7.26 -2.70
CA TYR A 318 3.38 -7.35 -4.13
C TYR A 318 2.33 -6.64 -4.99
N PRO A 319 2.72 -6.11 -6.18
CA PRO A 319 1.79 -5.42 -7.06
C PRO A 319 0.62 -6.27 -7.53
N ASP A 320 0.81 -7.60 -7.66
CA ASP A 320 -0.23 -8.56 -8.04
C ASP A 320 -1.37 -8.65 -7.01
N HIS A 321 -1.12 -8.26 -5.76
CA HIS A 321 -2.17 -8.05 -4.78
C HIS A 321 -2.99 -6.81 -5.18
N VAL A 322 -4.15 -7.04 -5.77
CA VAL A 322 -5.03 -5.96 -6.22
C VAL A 322 -5.67 -5.26 -5.02
N LEU A 323 -5.38 -3.97 -4.89
CA LEU A 323 -6.09 -3.06 -3.99
C LEU A 323 -7.08 -2.20 -4.80
N ALA A 324 -8.08 -1.65 -4.13
CA ALA A 324 -8.84 -0.54 -4.68
C ALA A 324 -7.94 0.70 -4.81
N ASP A 325 -8.24 1.58 -5.76
CA ASP A 325 -7.51 2.84 -5.89
C ASP A 325 -7.92 3.82 -4.80
N PHE A 326 -9.21 3.87 -4.53
CA PHE A 326 -9.75 4.62 -3.40
C PHE A 326 -10.85 3.84 -2.71
N ALA A 327 -11.27 4.31 -1.55
CA ALA A 327 -12.52 3.92 -0.93
C ALA A 327 -13.26 5.16 -0.47
N ILE A 328 -14.53 5.27 -0.87
CA ILE A 328 -15.43 6.31 -0.36
C ILE A 328 -15.92 5.85 1.00
N LEU A 329 -15.69 6.68 2.03
CA LEU A 329 -16.00 6.36 3.43
C LEU A 329 -17.39 6.87 3.83
N GLU A 330 -18.41 6.52 3.03
CA GLU A 330 -19.81 6.87 3.30
C GLU A 330 -20.58 5.66 3.83
N GLY A 331 -21.41 5.87 4.86
CA GLY A 331 -22.24 4.82 5.45
C GLY A 331 -21.45 3.82 6.29
N GLU A 332 -22.00 2.62 6.46
CA GLU A 332 -21.43 1.57 7.33
C GLU A 332 -20.23 0.85 6.69
N ASN A 333 -20.17 0.77 5.36
CA ASN A 333 -19.16 0.01 4.63
C ASN A 333 -18.45 0.89 3.59
N PRO A 334 -17.11 0.93 3.56
CA PRO A 334 -16.37 1.65 2.53
C PRO A 334 -16.75 1.16 1.12
N THR A 335 -16.95 2.08 0.19
CA THR A 335 -17.21 1.75 -1.23
C THR A 335 -15.89 1.75 -2.00
N PRO A 336 -15.37 0.61 -2.47
CA PRO A 336 -14.15 0.57 -3.27
C PRO A 336 -14.32 1.29 -4.60
N VAL A 337 -13.30 2.03 -5.00
CA VAL A 337 -13.21 2.74 -6.28
C VAL A 337 -12.05 2.16 -7.08
N PHE A 338 -12.32 1.78 -8.32
CA PHE A 338 -11.31 1.32 -9.28
C PHE A 338 -11.21 2.29 -10.46
N VAL A 339 -9.99 2.75 -10.74
CA VAL A 339 -9.60 3.57 -11.89
C VAL A 339 -8.85 2.68 -12.87
N LEU A 340 -9.47 2.36 -14.00
CA LEU A 340 -8.98 1.34 -14.95
C LEU A 340 -8.03 1.91 -16.01
N ALA A 341 -7.25 2.94 -15.65
CA ALA A 341 -6.20 3.52 -16.48
C ALA A 341 -5.03 2.53 -16.63
N PRO A 342 -4.43 2.38 -17.83
CA PRO A 342 -3.26 1.55 -18.02
C PRO A 342 -2.09 2.02 -17.15
N THR A 343 -1.46 1.08 -16.43
CA THR A 343 -0.28 1.37 -15.60
C THR A 343 1.03 1.02 -16.31
N GLY A 344 0.96 0.34 -17.45
CA GLY A 344 2.11 -0.27 -18.13
C GLY A 344 2.44 -1.67 -17.62
N ALA A 345 1.79 -2.13 -16.55
CA ALA A 345 1.88 -3.50 -16.05
C ALA A 345 0.63 -4.29 -16.44
N GLU A 346 0.67 -4.93 -17.62
CA GLU A 346 -0.50 -5.58 -18.23
C GLU A 346 -1.18 -6.62 -17.33
N GLU A 347 -0.40 -7.44 -16.63
CA GLU A 347 -0.92 -8.47 -15.71
C GLU A 347 -1.66 -7.84 -14.53
N PHE A 348 -1.11 -6.76 -13.97
CA PHE A 348 -1.74 -6.01 -12.89
C PHE A 348 -3.03 -5.34 -13.37
N ASP A 349 -3.01 -4.68 -14.53
CA ASP A 349 -4.17 -4.04 -15.13
C ASP A 349 -5.28 -5.05 -15.43
N ALA A 350 -4.92 -6.25 -15.90
CA ALA A 350 -5.85 -7.35 -16.13
C ALA A 350 -6.45 -7.88 -14.81
N ALA A 351 -5.63 -8.09 -13.78
CA ALA A 351 -6.10 -8.53 -12.46
C ALA A 351 -7.07 -7.51 -11.85
N LYS A 352 -6.74 -6.22 -11.92
CA LYS A 352 -7.59 -5.11 -11.46
C LYS A 352 -8.93 -5.06 -12.18
N ARG A 353 -8.93 -5.13 -13.52
CA ARG A 353 -10.16 -5.23 -14.33
C ARG A 353 -11.00 -6.44 -13.97
N SER A 354 -10.36 -7.59 -13.73
CA SER A 354 -11.04 -8.83 -13.34
C SER A 354 -11.76 -8.69 -12.00
N VAL A 355 -11.10 -8.10 -11.00
CA VAL A 355 -11.70 -7.81 -9.68
C VAL A 355 -12.87 -6.83 -9.83
N ALA A 356 -12.68 -5.68 -10.46
CA ALA A 356 -13.74 -4.69 -10.66
C ALA A 356 -14.97 -5.30 -11.37
N SER A 357 -14.75 -6.04 -12.46
CA SER A 357 -15.82 -6.72 -13.19
C SER A 357 -16.50 -7.80 -12.35
N MET A 358 -15.75 -8.49 -11.48
CA MET A 358 -16.32 -9.47 -10.54
C MET A 358 -17.25 -8.79 -9.53
N MET A 359 -16.88 -7.62 -9.02
CA MET A 359 -17.72 -6.84 -8.11
C MET A 359 -19.02 -6.43 -8.78
N GLU A 360 -18.95 -5.84 -9.98
CA GLU A 360 -20.11 -5.38 -10.75
C GLU A 360 -21.07 -6.54 -11.08
N ARG A 361 -20.55 -7.67 -11.59
CA ARG A 361 -21.37 -8.85 -11.92
C ARG A 361 -22.10 -9.42 -10.70
N ASN A 362 -21.52 -9.32 -9.52
CA ASN A 362 -22.13 -9.79 -8.27
C ASN A 362 -22.95 -8.70 -7.56
N LYS A 363 -23.16 -7.53 -8.19
CA LYS A 363 -23.88 -6.38 -7.61
C LYS A 363 -23.31 -5.95 -6.25
N ALA A 364 -22.00 -6.13 -6.05
CA ALA A 364 -21.32 -5.59 -4.89
C ALA A 364 -21.23 -4.06 -5.00
N LEU A 365 -21.13 -3.38 -3.87
CA LEU A 365 -20.94 -1.94 -3.81
C LEU A 365 -19.55 -1.59 -4.36
N VAL A 366 -19.47 -0.88 -5.48
CA VAL A 366 -18.22 -0.49 -6.16
C VAL A 366 -18.47 0.72 -7.07
N LYS A 367 -17.47 1.60 -7.24
CA LYS A 367 -17.44 2.63 -8.28
C LYS A 367 -16.30 2.34 -9.25
N VAL A 368 -16.58 2.26 -10.54
CA VAL A 368 -15.57 1.96 -11.56
C VAL A 368 -15.46 3.14 -12.52
N TYR A 369 -14.24 3.65 -12.65
CA TYR A 369 -13.88 4.69 -13.60
C TYR A 369 -13.09 4.04 -14.75
N PRO A 370 -13.59 4.14 -16.00
CA PRO A 370 -12.85 3.63 -17.15
C PRO A 370 -11.59 4.47 -17.41
N ALA A 371 -10.69 3.90 -18.22
CA ALA A 371 -9.43 4.50 -18.65
C ALA A 371 -9.59 5.96 -19.09
#